data_AF-A0A2A9CL42-F1
#
_entry.id   AF-A0A2A9CL42-F1
#
_cell.length_a   1.000
_cell.length_b   1.000
_cell.length_c   1.000
_cell.angle_alpha   90.00
_cell.angle_beta   90.00
_cell.angle_gamma   90.00
#
_symmetry.space_group_name_H-M   'P 1'
#
loop_
_entity.id
_entity.type
_entity.pdbx_description
1 polymer ?
#
loop_
_entity_poly.entity_id
_entity_poly.type
_entity_poly.pdbx_seq_one_letter_code
_entity_poly.pdbx_strand_id
1 'polypeptide(L)'
;MKRKILVPIAFNNWALTDVNDNRLTKEWIDHRMGIFMKYTCRSLKAQTNQDFTTILQYDQRSEEHVMNALNQHDPLSENIKFVPKNAYNKTLEREIQDYDEVYFARIDSDDMYHKGYFEFLKNHQPAEGTEALINQYGYFYDEYSDKVATAKIKSPPFYTLIYNVAEYLDGKRHPVKGHLSVHSLNHELLEPRNYVQVIHSNNMSTSFENRYIDGLIEDENEKNQILSNFWG
;
A
#
# COMPACT_ATOMS: atom_id res chain seq x y z
N MET A 1 8.22 -23.90 -3.77
CA MET A 1 7.24 -23.13 -2.98
C MET A 1 6.71 -22.00 -3.85
N LYS A 2 5.40 -21.96 -4.06
CA LYS A 2 4.70 -21.00 -4.90
C LYS A 2 4.19 -19.85 -4.01
N ARG A 3 4.70 -18.65 -4.23
CA ARG A 3 4.39 -17.44 -3.45
C ARG A 3 3.49 -16.48 -4.23
N LYS A 4 2.45 -15.96 -3.56
CA LYS A 4 1.60 -14.87 -4.06
C LYS A 4 1.92 -13.57 -3.33
N ILE A 5 2.06 -12.47 -4.06
CA ILE A 5 2.06 -11.12 -3.48
C ILE A 5 0.64 -10.56 -3.60
N LEU A 6 0.06 -10.20 -2.47
CA LEU A 6 -1.22 -9.49 -2.38
C LEU A 6 -1.03 -8.11 -1.75
N VAL A 7 -1.69 -7.11 -2.33
CA VAL A 7 -1.66 -5.73 -1.85
C VAL A 7 -3.09 -5.35 -1.42
N PRO A 8 -3.46 -5.66 -0.16
CA PRO A 8 -4.78 -5.29 0.35
C PRO A 8 -4.79 -3.80 0.71
N ILE A 9 -5.66 -3.04 0.05
CA ILE A 9 -5.85 -1.61 0.30
C ILE A 9 -7.30 -1.42 0.71
N ALA A 10 -7.55 -0.73 1.81
CA ALA A 10 -8.89 -0.24 2.08
C ALA A 10 -9.01 1.14 1.41
N PHE A 11 -10.00 1.32 0.54
CA PHE A 11 -10.16 2.56 -0.22
C PHE A 11 -11.00 3.57 0.56
N ASN A 12 -12.21 3.16 0.95
CA ASN A 12 -13.11 3.99 1.75
C ASN A 12 -13.84 3.19 2.83
N ASN A 13 -13.34 2.01 3.21
CA ASN A 13 -14.05 1.09 4.11
C ASN A 13 -13.58 1.16 5.59
N TRP A 14 -12.97 2.27 5.99
CA TRP A 14 -12.57 2.49 7.38
C TRP A 14 -13.72 3.14 8.15
N ALA A 15 -14.18 2.50 9.22
CA ALA A 15 -15.39 2.91 9.95
C ALA A 15 -15.13 3.72 11.23
N LEU A 16 -13.88 4.05 11.54
CA LEU A 16 -13.52 4.36 12.93
C LEU A 16 -13.90 5.77 13.40
N THR A 17 -14.17 6.73 12.49
CA THR A 17 -14.40 8.13 12.89
C THR A 17 -15.32 8.95 11.97
N ASP A 18 -15.86 8.40 10.89
CA ASP A 18 -16.70 9.15 9.94
C ASP A 18 -18.18 9.11 10.33
N VAL A 19 -18.57 9.96 11.29
CA VAL A 19 -19.94 10.04 11.82
C VAL A 19 -20.96 10.46 10.75
N ASN A 20 -20.52 11.19 9.73
CA ASN A 20 -21.38 11.75 8.69
C ASN A 20 -21.38 10.92 7.40
N ASP A 21 -20.67 9.79 7.37
CA ASP A 21 -20.50 8.96 6.16
C ASP A 21 -19.98 9.79 4.95
N ASN A 22 -19.18 10.84 5.20
CA ASN A 22 -18.58 11.68 4.17
C ASN A 22 -17.78 10.86 3.15
N ARG A 23 -17.16 9.76 3.58
CA ARG A 23 -16.40 8.82 2.72
C ARG A 23 -17.25 8.11 1.66
N LEU A 24 -18.57 8.19 1.76
CA LEU A 24 -19.52 7.59 0.82
C LEU A 24 -19.99 8.58 -0.24
N THR A 25 -19.74 9.88 -0.08
CA THR A 25 -20.26 10.88 -1.03
C THR A 25 -19.48 10.83 -2.34
N LYS A 26 -20.14 11.26 -3.42
CA LYS A 26 -19.52 11.34 -4.74
C LYS A 26 -18.27 12.22 -4.73
N GLU A 27 -18.35 13.38 -4.09
CA GLU A 27 -17.24 14.36 -4.04
C GLU A 27 -16.01 13.76 -3.36
N TRP A 28 -16.21 13.05 -2.25
CA TRP A 28 -15.11 12.39 -1.55
C TRP A 28 -14.50 11.28 -2.39
N ILE A 29 -15.33 10.46 -3.03
CA ILE A 29 -14.89 9.31 -3.83
C ILE A 29 -14.14 9.77 -5.08
N ASP A 30 -14.66 10.76 -5.80
CA ASP A 30 -13.98 11.32 -6.97
C ASP A 30 -12.61 11.89 -6.59
N HIS A 31 -12.55 12.64 -5.48
CA HIS A 31 -11.30 13.19 -4.96
C HIS A 31 -10.29 12.09 -4.61
N ARG A 32 -10.71 11.08 -3.84
CA ARG A 32 -9.84 9.97 -3.42
C ARG A 32 -9.44 9.05 -4.56
N MET A 33 -10.32 8.86 -5.55
CA MET A 33 -9.99 8.14 -6.77
C MET A 33 -8.90 8.88 -7.54
N GLY A 34 -9.01 10.20 -7.68
CA GLY A 34 -7.98 11.03 -8.31
C GLY A 34 -6.61 10.89 -7.63
N ILE A 35 -6.57 10.90 -6.29
CA ILE A 35 -5.33 10.68 -5.52
C ILE A 35 -4.78 9.26 -5.77
N PHE A 36 -5.63 8.22 -5.67
CA PHE A 36 -5.22 6.85 -5.94
C PHE A 36 -4.65 6.67 -7.34
N MET A 37 -5.33 7.21 -8.36
CA MET A 37 -4.91 7.13 -9.75
C MET A 37 -3.58 7.84 -9.97
N LYS A 38 -3.42 9.02 -9.36
CA LYS A 38 -2.20 9.81 -9.45
C LYS A 38 -1.02 9.06 -8.85
N TYR A 39 -1.11 8.60 -7.61
CA TYR A 39 0.02 8.08 -6.83
C TYR A 39 0.11 6.55 -6.85
N THR A 40 -0.76 5.88 -6.07
CA THR A 40 -0.64 4.45 -5.81
C THR A 40 -0.81 3.62 -7.06
N CYS A 41 -1.87 3.86 -7.85
CA CYS A 41 -2.13 3.13 -9.09
C CYS A 41 -0.96 3.27 -10.07
N ARG A 42 -0.45 4.49 -10.22
CA ARG A 42 0.70 4.78 -11.08
C ARG A 42 1.94 3.99 -10.63
N SER A 43 2.25 3.98 -9.33
CA SER A 43 3.39 3.20 -8.81
C SER A 43 3.23 1.68 -8.94
N LEU A 44 1.99 1.17 -8.85
CA LEU A 44 1.68 -0.26 -9.08
C LEU A 44 1.85 -0.62 -10.56
N LYS A 45 1.36 0.22 -11.48
CA LYS A 45 1.55 0.05 -12.93
C LYS A 45 3.03 0.12 -13.33
N ALA A 46 3.83 0.90 -12.60
CA ALA A 46 5.27 1.05 -12.84
C ALA A 46 6.13 -0.12 -12.33
N GLN A 47 5.56 -1.08 -11.59
CA GLN A 47 6.36 -2.18 -11.05
C GLN A 47 7.03 -3.01 -12.16
N THR A 48 8.31 -3.32 -11.98
CA THR A 48 9.08 -4.15 -12.92
C THR A 48 8.60 -5.60 -12.93
N ASN A 49 7.92 -6.02 -11.87
CA ASN A 49 7.25 -7.32 -11.76
C ASN A 49 5.75 -7.11 -11.53
N GLN A 50 4.94 -7.61 -12.46
CA GLN A 50 3.47 -7.50 -12.42
C GLN A 50 2.77 -8.72 -11.81
N ASP A 51 3.52 -9.73 -11.32
CA ASP A 51 3.01 -10.93 -10.63
C ASP A 51 2.61 -10.65 -9.17
N PHE A 52 1.61 -9.78 -9.01
CA PHE A 52 0.94 -9.46 -7.76
C PHE A 52 -0.56 -9.32 -8.01
N THR A 53 -1.37 -9.21 -6.96
CA THR A 53 -2.76 -8.72 -7.09
C THR A 53 -3.01 -7.66 -6.02
N THR A 54 -3.50 -6.50 -6.42
CA THR A 54 -4.02 -5.45 -5.53
C THR A 54 -5.53 -5.61 -5.41
N ILE A 55 -6.03 -5.63 -4.18
CA ILE A 55 -7.46 -5.66 -3.87
C ILE A 55 -7.80 -4.39 -3.10
N LEU A 56 -8.48 -3.47 -3.77
CA LEU A 56 -9.00 -2.23 -3.20
C LEU A 56 -10.42 -2.46 -2.68
N GLN A 57 -10.55 -2.53 -1.36
CA GLN A 57 -11.81 -2.76 -0.70
C GLN A 57 -12.59 -1.44 -0.54
N TYR A 58 -13.80 -1.39 -1.08
CA TYR A 58 -14.72 -0.25 -0.91
C TYR A 58 -15.99 -0.63 -0.14
N ASP A 59 -16.67 0.37 0.43
CA ASP A 59 -17.97 0.22 1.07
C ASP A 59 -19.07 0.11 0.00
N GLN A 60 -19.80 -1.00 -0.01
CA GLN A 60 -20.81 -1.30 -1.02
C GLN A 60 -21.89 -0.21 -1.14
N ARG A 61 -22.17 0.54 -0.06
CA ARG A 61 -23.13 1.66 -0.10
C ARG A 61 -22.74 2.76 -1.07
N SER A 62 -21.47 2.79 -1.48
CA SER A 62 -20.91 3.78 -2.39
C SER A 62 -20.54 3.21 -3.77
N GLU A 63 -20.98 1.98 -4.09
CA GLU A 63 -20.60 1.26 -5.31
C GLU A 63 -20.83 2.06 -6.59
N GLU A 64 -22.00 2.71 -6.73
CA GLU A 64 -22.30 3.52 -7.91
C GLU A 64 -21.27 4.65 -8.10
N HIS A 65 -20.92 5.37 -7.02
CA HIS A 65 -19.94 6.45 -7.08
C HIS A 65 -18.53 5.93 -7.38
N VAL A 66 -18.12 4.80 -6.79
CA VAL A 66 -16.82 4.17 -7.06
C VAL A 66 -16.72 3.76 -8.53
N MET A 67 -17.73 3.09 -9.07
CA MET A 67 -17.73 2.64 -10.46
C MET A 67 -17.79 3.81 -11.45
N ASN A 68 -18.58 4.84 -11.16
CA ASN A 68 -18.65 6.05 -11.97
C ASN A 68 -17.31 6.79 -11.99
N ALA A 69 -16.63 6.91 -10.85
CA ALA A 69 -15.30 7.52 -10.76
C ALA A 69 -14.25 6.71 -11.54
N LEU A 70 -14.25 5.37 -11.41
CA LEU A 70 -13.36 4.48 -12.18
C LEU A 70 -13.51 4.67 -13.69
N ASN A 71 -14.73 4.82 -14.18
CA ASN A 71 -15.02 5.01 -15.61
C ASN A 71 -14.50 6.35 -16.18
N GLN A 72 -14.05 7.29 -15.34
CA GLN A 72 -13.42 8.54 -15.79
C GLN A 72 -11.91 8.42 -16.02
N HIS A 73 -11.32 7.26 -15.73
CA HIS A 73 -9.88 7.01 -15.83
C HIS A 73 -9.58 5.88 -16.84
N ASP A 74 -8.31 5.79 -17.24
CA ASP A 74 -7.85 4.69 -18.06
C ASP A 74 -8.12 3.34 -17.38
N PRO A 75 -8.45 2.29 -18.16
CA PRO A 75 -8.67 0.96 -17.61
C PRO A 75 -7.53 0.51 -16.68
N LEU A 76 -7.94 -0.15 -15.59
CA LEU A 76 -7.01 -0.78 -14.67
C LEU A 76 -6.42 -2.05 -15.27
N SER A 77 -5.16 -2.33 -14.94
CA SER A 77 -4.54 -3.62 -15.23
C SER A 77 -5.27 -4.74 -14.47
N GLU A 78 -5.28 -5.95 -15.03
CA GLU A 78 -6.03 -7.10 -14.46
C GLU A 78 -5.64 -7.45 -13.01
N ASN A 79 -4.42 -7.10 -12.62
CA ASN A 79 -3.89 -7.29 -11.28
C ASN A 79 -4.35 -6.21 -10.27
N ILE A 80 -5.15 -5.22 -10.65
CA ILE A 80 -5.68 -4.18 -9.74
C ILE A 80 -7.20 -4.23 -9.74
N LYS A 81 -7.79 -4.63 -8.62
CA LYS A 81 -9.23 -4.94 -8.52
C LYS A 81 -9.90 -4.11 -7.43
N PHE A 82 -10.97 -3.40 -7.77
CA PHE A 82 -11.90 -2.83 -6.79
C PHE A 82 -12.93 -3.89 -6.39
N VAL A 83 -13.11 -4.12 -5.09
CA VAL A 83 -13.96 -5.19 -4.57
C VAL A 83 -14.83 -4.65 -3.43
N PRO A 84 -16.16 -4.88 -3.44
CA PRO A 84 -17.01 -4.43 -2.35
C PRO A 84 -16.71 -5.23 -1.07
N LYS A 85 -16.87 -4.60 0.10
CA LYS A 85 -16.55 -5.18 1.41
C LYS A 85 -17.08 -6.61 1.60
N ASN A 86 -18.31 -6.87 1.18
CA ASN A 86 -18.98 -8.17 1.32
C ASN A 86 -18.37 -9.30 0.46
N ALA A 87 -17.63 -8.97 -0.60
CA ALA A 87 -16.97 -9.91 -1.49
C ALA A 87 -15.46 -10.05 -1.22
N TYR A 88 -14.91 -9.22 -0.32
CA TYR A 88 -13.46 -9.12 -0.09
C TYR A 88 -12.81 -10.44 0.34
N ASN A 89 -13.31 -11.09 1.41
CA ASN A 89 -12.70 -12.33 1.92
C ASN A 89 -12.73 -13.45 0.87
N LYS A 90 -13.87 -13.66 0.23
CA LYS A 90 -14.02 -14.66 -0.85
C LYS A 90 -13.07 -14.39 -2.02
N THR A 91 -12.88 -13.12 -2.38
CA THR A 91 -11.95 -12.74 -3.44
C THR A 91 -10.51 -13.03 -3.03
N LEU A 92 -10.11 -12.61 -1.82
CA LEU A 92 -8.78 -12.84 -1.29
C LEU A 92 -8.45 -14.34 -1.22
N GLU A 93 -9.35 -15.16 -0.67
CA GLU A 93 -9.19 -16.62 -0.56
C GLU A 93 -8.97 -17.26 -1.94
N ARG A 94 -9.77 -16.87 -2.93
CA ARG A 94 -9.62 -17.34 -4.33
C ARG A 94 -8.27 -16.96 -4.94
N GLU A 95 -7.72 -15.80 -4.62
CA GLU A 95 -6.42 -15.35 -5.16
C GLU A 95 -5.23 -16.13 -4.57
N ILE A 96 -5.39 -16.75 -3.39
CA ILE A 96 -4.29 -17.39 -2.67
C ILE A 96 -4.39 -18.92 -2.60
N GLN A 97 -5.57 -19.52 -2.78
CA GLN A 97 -5.81 -20.95 -2.50
C GLN A 97 -4.84 -21.93 -3.20
N ASP A 98 -4.31 -21.55 -4.37
CA ASP A 98 -3.39 -22.38 -5.17
C ASP A 98 -1.91 -22.06 -4.91
N TYR A 99 -1.59 -21.40 -3.79
CA TYR A 99 -0.24 -21.00 -3.40
C TYR A 99 0.12 -21.62 -2.06
N ASP A 100 1.42 -21.76 -1.81
CA ASP A 100 1.94 -22.26 -0.54
C ASP A 100 2.07 -21.13 0.50
N GLU A 101 2.41 -19.93 0.01
CA GLU A 101 2.73 -18.76 0.83
C GLU A 101 2.11 -17.50 0.22
N VAL A 102 1.62 -16.59 1.07
CA VAL A 102 1.14 -15.27 0.67
C VAL A 102 1.86 -14.16 1.43
N TYR A 103 2.28 -13.15 0.68
CA TYR A 103 2.84 -11.91 1.19
C TYR A 103 1.78 -10.82 1.09
N PHE A 104 1.31 -10.31 2.23
CA PHE A 104 0.43 -9.15 2.28
C PHE A 104 1.26 -7.87 2.41
N ALA A 105 1.60 -7.25 1.28
CA ALA A 105 2.33 -5.99 1.23
C ALA A 105 1.36 -4.82 1.51
N ARG A 106 1.61 -4.07 2.59
CA ARG A 106 0.76 -2.97 3.05
C ARG A 106 1.19 -1.62 2.46
N ILE A 107 0.23 -0.93 1.87
CA ILE A 107 0.31 0.47 1.44
C ILE A 107 -1.08 1.09 1.56
N ASP A 108 -1.13 2.41 1.80
CA ASP A 108 -2.37 3.17 1.75
C ASP A 108 -2.67 3.61 0.31
N SER A 109 -3.90 4.09 0.07
CA SER A 109 -4.41 4.38 -1.29
C SER A 109 -3.87 5.67 -1.91
N ASP A 110 -2.92 6.33 -1.24
CA ASP A 110 -2.32 7.61 -1.65
C ASP A 110 -0.79 7.63 -1.59
N ASP A 111 -0.15 6.51 -1.25
CA ASP A 111 1.30 6.38 -1.18
C ASP A 111 1.86 5.61 -2.39
N MET A 112 3.18 5.59 -2.54
CA MET A 112 3.84 4.92 -3.67
C MET A 112 4.87 3.88 -3.22
N TYR A 113 4.97 2.79 -3.99
CA TYR A 113 6.09 1.84 -3.89
C TYR A 113 7.18 2.14 -4.90
N HIS A 114 8.41 1.79 -4.55
CA HIS A 114 9.53 1.76 -5.49
C HIS A 114 9.24 0.72 -6.58
N LYS A 115 9.55 1.01 -7.85
CA LYS A 115 9.24 0.16 -9.02
C LYS A 115 9.82 -1.26 -8.96
N GLY A 116 10.90 -1.44 -8.21
CA GLY A 116 11.55 -2.74 -8.01
C GLY A 116 11.04 -3.53 -6.80
N TYR A 117 10.07 -3.03 -6.03
CA TYR A 117 9.73 -3.60 -4.73
C TYR A 117 9.13 -5.01 -4.83
N PHE A 118 8.24 -5.26 -5.78
CA PHE A 118 7.67 -6.61 -5.91
C PHE A 118 8.64 -7.63 -6.50
N GLU A 119 9.57 -7.20 -7.35
CA GLU A 119 10.70 -8.06 -7.76
C GLU A 119 11.59 -8.41 -6.56
N PHE A 120 11.88 -7.44 -5.70
CA PHE A 120 12.58 -7.67 -4.45
C PHE A 120 11.83 -8.69 -3.57
N LEU A 121 10.53 -8.52 -3.31
CA LEU A 121 9.74 -9.45 -2.50
C LEU A 121 9.68 -10.87 -3.10
N LYS A 122 9.66 -10.98 -4.43
CA LYS A 122 9.66 -12.27 -5.13
C LYS A 122 10.97 -13.03 -4.90
N ASN A 123 12.09 -12.31 -4.93
CA ASN A 123 13.44 -12.89 -4.85
C ASN A 123 13.97 -13.00 -3.42
N HIS A 124 13.44 -12.22 -2.47
CA HIS A 124 13.85 -12.25 -1.07
C HIS A 124 13.50 -13.61 -0.44
N GLN A 125 14.46 -14.18 0.29
CA GLN A 125 14.31 -15.42 1.04
C GLN A 125 14.46 -15.10 2.52
N PRO A 126 13.35 -14.89 3.24
CA PRO A 126 13.39 -14.65 4.68
C PRO A 126 14.00 -15.84 5.42
N ALA A 127 14.56 -15.58 6.60
CA ALA A 127 14.96 -16.61 7.54
C ALA A 127 13.75 -17.46 7.95
N GLU A 128 14.03 -18.70 8.37
CA GLU A 128 12.98 -19.60 8.84
C GLU A 128 12.21 -18.99 10.02
N GLY A 129 10.88 -19.01 9.92
CA GLY A 129 9.99 -18.45 10.92
C GLY A 129 9.78 -16.93 10.85
N THR A 130 10.36 -16.21 9.88
CA THR A 130 10.05 -14.79 9.67
C THR A 130 8.56 -14.61 9.33
N GLU A 131 7.88 -13.78 10.11
CA GLU A 131 6.45 -13.47 9.99
C GLU A 131 6.19 -12.14 9.30
N ALA A 132 7.17 -11.21 9.33
CA ALA A 132 7.03 -9.89 8.73
C ALA A 132 8.33 -9.32 8.16
N LEU A 133 8.20 -8.52 7.11
CA LEU A 133 9.27 -7.68 6.56
C LEU A 133 8.88 -6.21 6.76
N ILE A 134 9.76 -5.43 7.38
CA ILE A 134 9.49 -4.02 7.73
C ILE A 134 10.35 -3.10 6.87
N ASN A 135 9.73 -2.25 6.05
CA ASN A 135 10.43 -1.22 5.27
C ASN A 135 10.76 -0.03 6.17
N GLN A 136 11.86 -0.04 6.91
CA GLN A 136 12.16 1.06 7.85
C GLN A 136 12.49 2.38 7.15
N TYR A 137 13.02 2.28 5.94
CA TYR A 137 13.50 3.41 5.18
C TYR A 137 12.56 3.73 4.01
N GLY A 138 12.33 5.01 3.79
CA GLY A 138 11.56 5.49 2.66
C GLY A 138 11.78 6.98 2.44
N TYR A 139 10.78 7.63 1.88
CA TYR A 139 10.77 9.06 1.64
C TYR A 139 9.43 9.68 2.07
N PHE A 140 9.46 10.96 2.40
CA PHE A 140 8.29 11.83 2.34
C PHE A 140 8.36 12.65 1.05
N TYR A 141 7.21 12.81 0.40
CA TYR A 141 7.05 13.75 -0.71
C TYR A 141 5.89 14.69 -0.41
N ASP A 142 6.17 15.99 -0.30
CA ASP A 142 5.16 17.03 -0.18
C ASP A 142 4.87 17.65 -1.54
N GLU A 143 3.66 17.41 -2.02
CA GLU A 143 3.20 17.87 -3.32
C GLU A 143 3.10 19.40 -3.42
N TYR A 144 2.83 20.12 -2.32
CA TYR A 144 2.62 21.58 -2.35
C TYR A 144 3.93 22.32 -2.43
N SER A 145 4.88 21.89 -1.62
CA SER A 145 6.20 22.52 -1.57
C SER A 145 7.19 21.88 -2.55
N ASP A 146 6.79 20.79 -3.22
CA ASP A 146 7.61 19.99 -4.13
C ASP A 146 8.94 19.55 -3.48
N LYS A 147 8.84 19.10 -2.23
CA LYS A 147 9.99 18.69 -1.42
C LYS A 147 10.00 17.18 -1.19
N VAL A 148 11.19 16.61 -1.23
CA VAL A 148 11.44 15.22 -0.85
C VAL A 148 12.38 15.18 0.34
N ALA A 149 12.08 14.32 1.31
CA ALA A 149 12.95 14.04 2.44
C ALA A 149 13.08 12.54 2.64
N THR A 150 14.25 12.07 3.08
CA THR A 150 14.40 10.70 3.54
C THR A 150 13.66 10.50 4.86
N ALA A 151 13.16 9.28 5.05
CA ALA A 151 12.43 8.88 6.24
C ALA A 151 13.07 7.65 6.87
N LYS A 152 13.14 7.65 8.21
CA LYS A 152 13.47 6.47 9.02
C LYS A 152 12.42 6.26 10.10
N ILE A 153 11.58 5.24 9.91
CA ILE A 153 10.48 4.91 10.80
C ILE A 153 10.70 3.50 11.35
N LYS A 154 10.70 3.35 12.67
CA LYS A 154 10.96 2.04 13.32
C LYS A 154 9.98 0.94 12.86
N SER A 155 8.71 1.30 12.71
CA SER A 155 7.64 0.41 12.26
C SER A 155 6.61 1.24 11.47
N PRO A 156 6.87 1.54 10.19
CA PRO A 156 5.96 2.32 9.36
C PRO A 156 4.73 1.49 8.95
N PRO A 157 3.68 2.12 8.38
CA PRO A 157 2.55 1.40 7.81
C PRO A 157 2.89 0.58 6.55
N PHE A 158 4.15 0.62 6.08
CA PHE A 158 4.65 -0.09 4.91
C PHE A 158 5.42 -1.36 5.31
N TYR A 159 4.70 -2.44 5.59
CA TYR A 159 5.27 -3.74 5.94
C TYR A 159 4.62 -4.86 5.12
N THR A 160 5.29 -6.01 5.06
CA THR A 160 4.76 -7.21 4.43
C THR A 160 4.54 -8.27 5.50
N LEU A 161 3.33 -8.80 5.63
CA LEU A 161 3.06 -9.97 6.47
C LEU A 161 3.19 -11.24 5.65
N ILE A 162 3.83 -12.24 6.23
CA ILE A 162 4.06 -13.54 5.61
C ILE A 162 3.15 -14.57 6.26
N TYR A 163 2.43 -15.33 5.43
CA TYR A 163 1.59 -16.43 5.89
C TYR A 163 1.80 -17.68 5.04
N ASN A 164 1.82 -18.83 5.69
CA ASN A 164 1.44 -20.07 5.05
C ASN A 164 -0.04 -20.00 4.66
N VAL A 165 -0.36 -20.33 3.40
CA VAL A 165 -1.72 -20.18 2.88
C VAL A 165 -2.69 -21.12 3.59
N ALA A 166 -2.32 -22.38 3.82
CA ALA A 166 -3.20 -23.35 4.46
C ALA A 166 -3.58 -22.89 5.88
N GLU A 167 -2.62 -22.43 6.67
CA GLU A 167 -2.89 -21.88 8.01
C GLU A 167 -3.74 -20.61 7.96
N TYR A 168 -3.49 -19.73 6.99
CA TYR A 168 -4.31 -18.52 6.82
C TYR A 168 -5.76 -18.85 6.45
N LEU A 169 -5.98 -19.82 5.57
CA LEU A 169 -7.32 -20.29 5.20
C LEU A 169 -8.03 -20.99 6.38
N ASP A 170 -7.28 -21.62 7.29
CA ASP A 170 -7.80 -22.17 8.56
C ASP A 170 -8.05 -21.10 9.64
N GLY A 171 -7.78 -19.82 9.34
CA GLY A 171 -8.10 -18.69 10.21
C GLY A 171 -6.93 -18.17 11.06
N LYS A 172 -5.71 -18.68 10.90
CA LYS A 172 -4.52 -18.12 11.56
C LYS A 172 -4.29 -16.67 11.13
N ARG A 173 -4.14 -15.76 12.09
CA ARG A 173 -3.84 -14.34 11.86
C ARG A 173 -2.74 -13.90 12.81
N HIS A 174 -1.80 -13.11 12.31
CA HIS A 174 -0.83 -12.44 13.16
C HIS A 174 -1.55 -11.45 14.08
N PRO A 175 -1.17 -11.36 15.38
CA PRO A 175 -1.87 -10.52 16.37
C PRO A 175 -1.51 -9.03 16.24
N VAL A 176 -1.75 -8.44 15.07
CA VAL A 176 -1.38 -7.05 14.75
C VAL A 176 -2.51 -6.08 15.13
N LYS A 177 -2.22 -5.13 16.03
CA LYS A 177 -3.10 -4.03 16.47
C LYS A 177 -2.58 -2.68 15.94
N GLY A 178 -2.44 -2.59 14.63
CA GLY A 178 -1.86 -1.43 13.93
C GLY A 178 -0.38 -1.60 13.59
N HIS A 179 0.15 -0.69 12.77
CA HIS A 179 1.49 -0.85 12.19
C HIS A 179 2.62 -0.89 13.24
N LEU A 180 2.44 -0.27 14.42
CA LEU A 180 3.44 -0.29 15.49
C LEU A 180 3.64 -1.68 16.11
N SER A 181 2.61 -2.53 16.11
CA SER A 181 2.72 -3.87 16.70
C SER A 181 3.37 -4.89 15.77
N VAL A 182 3.65 -4.55 14.51
CA VAL A 182 4.34 -5.47 13.58
C VAL A 182 5.74 -5.80 14.09
N HIS A 183 6.39 -4.83 14.75
CA HIS A 183 7.70 -5.00 15.35
C HIS A 183 7.75 -6.03 16.50
N SER A 184 6.61 -6.51 17.02
CA SER A 184 6.58 -7.60 18.00
C SER A 184 6.51 -9.00 17.38
N LEU A 185 6.34 -9.10 16.06
CA LEU A 185 6.44 -10.37 15.34
C LEU A 185 7.91 -10.75 15.12
N ASN A 186 8.17 -12.02 14.77
CA ASN A 186 9.48 -12.37 14.24
C ASN A 186 9.65 -11.69 12.87
N HIS A 187 10.55 -10.72 12.77
CA HIS A 187 10.58 -9.83 11.61
C HIS A 187 12.00 -9.54 11.13
N GLU A 188 12.08 -9.19 9.85
CA GLU A 188 13.29 -8.67 9.22
C GLU A 188 13.11 -7.18 8.89
N LEU A 189 14.21 -6.45 9.00
CA LEU A 189 14.27 -5.03 8.63
C LEU A 189 14.85 -4.94 7.22
N LEU A 190 14.12 -4.26 6.34
CA LEU A 190 14.55 -4.02 4.97
C LEU A 190 15.33 -2.71 4.91
N GLU A 191 16.58 -2.80 4.43
CA GLU A 191 17.46 -1.66 4.19
C GLU A 191 17.05 -0.76 3.00
N PRO A 192 16.50 -1.28 1.87
CA PRO A 192 16.10 -0.44 0.75
C PRO A 192 14.97 0.55 1.07
N ARG A 193 14.98 1.70 0.38
CA ARG A 193 13.92 2.73 0.44
C ARG A 193 12.78 2.37 -0.50
N ASN A 194 11.85 1.54 -0.01
CA ASN A 194 10.83 0.92 -0.86
C ASN A 194 9.52 1.70 -0.95
N TYR A 195 9.34 2.79 -0.20
CA TYR A 195 8.10 3.57 -0.22
C TYR A 195 8.36 5.09 -0.25
N VAL A 196 7.36 5.80 -0.76
CA VAL A 196 7.18 7.25 -0.57
C VAL A 196 5.85 7.45 0.11
N GLN A 197 5.86 8.11 1.27
CA GLN A 197 4.66 8.61 1.91
C GLN A 197 4.34 10.00 1.36
N VAL A 198 3.17 10.15 0.75
CA VAL A 198 2.78 11.36 0.02
C VAL A 198 1.98 12.29 0.92
N ILE A 199 2.34 13.57 0.94
CA ILE A 199 1.60 14.63 1.62
C ILE A 199 0.85 15.43 0.55
N HIS A 200 -0.46 15.18 0.46
CA HIS A 200 -1.43 15.94 -0.34
C HIS A 200 -2.25 16.89 0.57
N SER A 201 -3.03 17.84 0.03
CA SER A 201 -3.58 19.03 0.76
C SER A 201 -4.47 18.66 1.93
N ASN A 202 -4.95 17.43 1.91
CA ASN A 202 -5.91 16.88 2.85
C ASN A 202 -5.31 15.72 3.63
N ASN A 203 -3.99 15.56 3.68
CA ASN A 203 -3.40 14.50 4.47
C ASN A 203 -3.60 14.80 5.97
N MET A 204 -4.68 14.26 6.53
CA MET A 204 -5.16 14.63 7.86
C MET A 204 -4.25 14.14 9.00
N SER A 205 -3.30 13.24 8.72
CA SER A 205 -2.47 12.58 9.73
C SER A 205 -0.98 12.92 9.65
N THR A 206 -0.48 13.46 8.53
CA THR A 206 0.96 13.60 8.26
C THR A 206 1.28 14.94 7.61
N SER A 207 2.25 15.67 8.19
CA SER A 207 2.82 16.91 7.67
C SER A 207 4.29 16.72 7.30
N PHE A 208 4.86 17.66 6.53
CA PHE A 208 6.28 17.63 6.16
C PHE A 208 7.20 18.01 7.33
N GLU A 209 6.70 18.68 8.37
CA GLU A 209 7.44 18.86 9.62
C GLU A 209 7.27 17.60 10.50
N ASN A 210 7.92 16.52 10.09
CA ASN A 210 7.79 15.22 10.73
C ASN A 210 9.06 14.79 11.45
N ARG A 211 8.93 14.29 12.69
CA ARG A 211 10.05 13.75 13.49
C ARG A 211 10.78 12.56 12.86
N TYR A 212 10.18 11.93 11.85
CA TYR A 212 10.76 10.78 11.14
C TYR A 212 11.63 11.17 9.94
N ILE A 213 11.67 12.46 9.58
CA ILE A 213 12.60 12.96 8.56
C ILE A 213 14.01 12.90 9.10
N ASP A 214 14.90 12.28 8.33
CA ASP A 214 16.33 12.18 8.65
C ASP A 214 17.26 12.87 7.63
N GLY A 215 16.71 13.46 6.56
CA GLY A 215 17.46 14.27 5.60
C GLY A 215 16.56 14.91 4.54
N LEU A 216 16.78 16.19 4.23
CA LEU A 216 16.12 16.87 3.10
C LEU A 216 16.92 16.62 1.82
N ILE A 217 16.23 16.34 0.71
CA ILE A 217 16.85 16.28 -0.62
C ILE A 217 16.82 17.68 -1.23
N GLU A 218 17.97 18.37 -1.22
CA GLU A 218 18.11 19.74 -1.72
C GLU A 218 18.44 19.79 -3.22
N ASP A 219 19.09 18.76 -3.76
CA ASP A 219 19.44 18.70 -5.18
C ASP A 219 18.23 18.26 -6.02
N GLU A 220 17.84 19.11 -6.97
CA GLU A 220 16.70 18.88 -7.85
C GLU A 220 16.89 17.68 -8.77
N ASN A 221 18.12 17.38 -9.22
CA ASN A 221 18.35 16.21 -10.07
C ASN A 221 18.21 14.92 -9.26
N GLU A 222 18.74 14.89 -8.04
CA GLU A 222 18.58 13.79 -7.10
C GLU A 222 17.10 13.57 -6.77
N LYS A 223 16.35 14.63 -6.46
CA LYS A 223 14.91 14.58 -6.22
C LYS A 223 14.17 13.92 -7.39
N ASN A 224 14.40 14.41 -8.61
CA ASN A 224 13.76 13.90 -9.81
C ASN A 224 14.15 12.44 -10.09
N GLN A 225 15.42 12.08 -9.87
CA GLN A 225 15.90 10.71 -10.01
C GLN A 225 15.22 9.78 -9.00
N ILE A 226 15.12 10.17 -7.73
CA ILE A 226 14.42 9.41 -6.69
C ILE A 226 12.98 9.19 -7.12
N LEU A 227 12.24 10.27 -7.40
CA LEU A 227 10.82 10.22 -7.74
C LEU A 227 10.56 9.39 -9.00
N SER A 228 11.44 9.43 -10.01
CA SER A 228 11.30 8.60 -11.22
C SER A 228 11.25 7.09 -10.93
N ASN A 229 11.82 6.64 -9.80
CA ASN A 229 11.75 5.23 -9.41
C ASN A 229 10.41 4.84 -8.76
N PHE A 230 9.53 5.78 -8.46
CA PHE A 230 8.21 5.53 -7.87
C PHE A 230 7.08 5.82 -8.87
N TRP A 231 7.27 6.81 -9.73
CA TRP A 231 6.28 7.24 -10.70
C TRP A 231 6.22 6.39 -11.97
N GLY A 232 7.29 5.65 -12.29
CA GLY A 232 7.47 5.04 -13.60
C GLY A 232 8.01 6.05 -14.60
#